data_AF-A0A519UGV9-F1
#
_entry.id   AF-A0A519UGV9-F1
#
_cell.length_a   1.000
_cell.length_b   1.000
_cell.length_c   1.000
_cell.angle_alpha   90.00
_cell.angle_beta   90.00
_cell.angle_gamma   90.00
#
_symmetry.space_group_name_H-M   'P 1'
#
loop_
_entity.id
_entity.type
_entity.pdbx_description
1 polymer ?
#
loop_
_entity_poly.entity_id
_entity_poly.type
_entity_poly.pdbx_seq_one_letter_code
_entity_poly.pdbx_strand_id
1 'polypeptide(L)'
;MMLLAGPAAAQRLVQSISDNWLFSKDLATFEASSEPQAPRWEKVSLPHTWNAADVLDDAPGYYRGVGWYRKTLFVPPAWQRRRLYLRFEAANQE
;
A
#
# COMPACT_ATOMS: atom_id res chain seq x y z
N MET A 1 -33.14 11.15 -39.40
CA MET A 1 -31.83 11.33 -38.75
C MET A 1 -31.73 10.32 -37.63
N MET A 2 -30.96 9.25 -37.83
CA MET A 2 -30.87 8.11 -36.91
C MET A 2 -29.56 8.26 -36.12
N LEU A 3 -29.66 8.49 -34.81
CA LEU A 3 -28.49 8.56 -33.92
C LEU A 3 -28.15 7.14 -33.46
N LEU A 4 -27.06 6.60 -33.99
CA LEU A 4 -26.45 5.38 -33.46
C LEU A 4 -25.64 5.76 -32.21
N ALA A 5 -26.18 5.46 -31.03
CA ALA A 5 -25.42 5.50 -29.79
C ALA A 5 -24.61 4.20 -29.67
N GLY A 6 -23.31 4.28 -29.98
CA GLY A 6 -22.37 3.18 -29.71
C GLY A 6 -22.20 2.97 -28.20
N PRO A 7 -21.78 1.77 -27.75
CA PRO A 7 -21.55 1.51 -26.34
C PRO A 7 -20.45 2.43 -25.82
N ALA A 8 -20.75 3.21 -24.78
CA ALA A 8 -19.76 3.99 -24.08
C ALA A 8 -18.83 3.02 -23.32
N ALA A 9 -17.67 2.71 -23.89
CA ALA A 9 -16.61 2.02 -23.16
C ALA A 9 -16.16 2.93 -22.01
N ALA A 10 -16.57 2.61 -20.78
CA ALA A 10 -16.06 3.30 -19.61
C ALA A 10 -14.56 3.00 -19.48
N GLN A 11 -13.72 3.97 -19.84
CA GLN A 11 -12.27 3.80 -19.81
C GLN A 11 -11.81 3.58 -18.37
N ARG A 12 -11.25 2.39 -18.09
CA ARG A 12 -10.63 2.07 -16.81
C ARG A 12 -9.31 2.84 -16.71
N LEU A 13 -9.19 3.66 -15.68
CA LEU A 13 -7.93 4.29 -15.31
C LEU A 13 -7.22 3.40 -14.28
N VAL A 14 -5.96 3.07 -14.54
CA VAL A 14 -5.09 2.36 -13.60
C VAL A 14 -3.90 3.26 -13.32
N GLN A 15 -3.65 3.53 -12.04
CA GLN A 15 -2.51 4.32 -11.58
C GLN A 15 -1.70 3.47 -10.60
N SER A 16 -0.38 3.47 -10.77
CA SER A 16 0.51 2.91 -9.75
C SER A 16 0.46 3.79 -8.50
N ILE A 17 0.42 3.14 -7.34
CA ILE A 17 0.55 3.80 -6.04
C ILE A 17 1.79 3.30 -5.30
N SER A 18 2.75 2.69 -5.99
CA SER A 18 3.89 2.00 -5.39
C SER A 18 4.87 2.90 -4.65
N ASP A 19 4.95 4.18 -4.98
CA ASP A 19 5.96 5.07 -4.40
C ASP A 19 5.48 5.73 -3.10
N ASN A 20 6.41 6.21 -2.28
CA ASN A 20 6.12 7.05 -1.12
C ASN A 20 5.14 6.42 -0.11
N TRP A 21 5.33 5.14 0.21
CA TRP A 21 4.69 4.51 1.35
C TRP A 21 5.48 4.82 2.62
N LEU A 22 4.80 4.76 3.75
CA LEU A 22 5.42 4.69 5.07
C LEU A 22 5.30 3.26 5.59
N PHE A 23 6.40 2.70 6.09
CA PHE A 23 6.46 1.36 6.64
C PHE A 23 6.91 1.40 8.11
N SER A 24 6.36 0.53 8.94
CA SER A 24 6.83 0.36 10.33
C SER A 24 6.68 -1.10 10.76
N LYS A 25 7.73 -1.64 11.41
CA LYS A 25 7.72 -2.93 12.10
C LYS A 25 7.20 -2.73 13.53
N ASP A 26 6.71 -3.80 14.16
CA ASP A 26 6.51 -3.87 15.61
C ASP A 26 5.48 -2.91 16.21
N LEU A 27 4.60 -2.32 15.40
CA LEU A 27 3.44 -1.59 15.92
C LEU A 27 2.37 -2.58 16.38
N ALA A 28 2.07 -2.57 17.68
CA ALA A 28 1.00 -3.37 18.28
C ALA A 28 -0.37 -3.08 17.61
N THR A 29 -0.63 -1.82 17.27
CA THR A 29 -1.80 -1.39 16.49
C THR A 29 -1.41 -0.26 15.55
N PHE A 30 -2.21 -0.04 14.49
CA PHE A 30 -2.05 1.14 13.64
C PHE A 30 -2.19 2.45 14.44
N GLU A 31 -3.14 2.50 15.38
CA GLU A 31 -3.39 3.69 16.22
C GLU A 31 -2.23 4.00 17.16
N ALA A 32 -1.52 2.96 17.64
CA ALA A 32 -0.31 3.10 18.44
C ALA A 32 0.81 3.87 17.69
N SER A 33 0.69 4.07 16.37
CA SER A 33 1.62 4.90 15.60
C SER A 33 1.62 6.38 15.96
N SER A 34 0.63 6.85 16.72
CA SER A 34 0.55 8.24 17.19
C SER A 34 1.25 8.46 18.54
N GLU A 35 1.72 7.39 19.18
CA GLU A 35 2.38 7.45 20.48
C GLU A 35 3.79 8.07 20.35
N PRO A 36 4.26 8.85 21.34
CA PRO A 36 5.59 9.47 21.31
C PRO A 36 6.75 8.47 21.18
N GLN A 37 6.52 7.22 21.58
CA GLN A 37 7.50 6.13 21.56
C GLN A 37 7.29 5.16 20.38
N ALA A 38 6.35 5.45 19.48
CA ALA A 38 6.06 4.57 18.36
C ALA A 38 7.30 4.39 17.45
N PRO A 39 7.58 3.16 16.96
CA PRO A 39 8.66 2.93 16.00
C PRO A 39 8.52 3.86 14.80
N ARG A 40 9.66 4.44 14.40
CA ARG A 40 9.72 5.46 13.34
C ARG A 40 9.25 4.87 12.02
N TRP A 41 8.34 5.56 11.35
CA TRP A 41 7.95 5.23 9.99
C TRP A 41 9.13 5.44 9.03
N GLU A 42 9.43 4.43 8.23
CA GLU A 42 10.40 4.49 7.13
C GLU A 42 9.68 4.78 5.82
N LYS A 43 10.25 5.65 4.98
CA LYS A 43 9.72 5.90 3.65
C LYS A 43 10.21 4.84 2.66
N VAL A 44 9.29 4.06 2.10
CA VAL A 44 9.60 2.94 1.19
C VAL A 44 8.83 3.06 -0.14
N SER A 45 9.27 2.30 -1.14
CA SER A 45 8.53 2.09 -2.40
C SER A 45 8.30 0.59 -2.62
N LEU A 46 7.16 0.23 -3.21
CA LEU A 46 6.78 -1.15 -3.50
C LEU A 46 7.34 -1.61 -4.85
N PRO A 47 7.69 -2.92 -5.00
CA PRO A 47 7.61 -3.97 -3.99
C PRO A 47 8.64 -3.77 -2.86
N HIS A 48 8.22 -4.06 -1.62
CA HIS A 48 9.05 -3.93 -0.43
C HIS A 48 8.98 -5.23 0.38
N THR A 49 10.12 -5.66 0.92
CA THR A 49 10.19 -6.74 1.90
C THR A 49 11.03 -6.27 3.08
N TRP A 50 10.54 -6.52 4.28
CA TRP A 50 11.23 -6.12 5.50
C TRP A 50 12.24 -7.18 5.97
N ASN A 51 12.25 -8.35 5.33
CA ASN A 51 13.20 -9.44 5.54
C ASN A 51 14.42 -9.33 4.61
N ALA A 52 14.62 -8.21 3.91
CA ALA A 52 15.68 -8.11 2.90
C ALA A 52 17.10 -8.29 3.46
N ALA A 53 17.32 -7.87 4.72
CA ALA A 53 18.62 -7.93 5.39
C ALA A 53 18.73 -9.11 6.39
N ASP A 54 17.61 -9.57 6.93
CA ASP A 54 17.56 -10.60 8.00
C ASP A 54 18.01 -12.00 7.53
N VAL A 55 18.15 -12.22 6.21
CA VAL A 55 18.66 -13.51 5.65
C VAL A 55 20.20 -13.58 5.67
N LEU A 56 20.88 -12.49 6.04
CA LEU A 56 22.34 -12.35 5.98
C LEU A 56 23.04 -12.23 7.34
N ASP A 57 22.29 -12.27 8.46
CA ASP A 57 22.90 -12.22 9.78
C ASP A 57 23.24 -13.63 10.33
N ASP A 58 24.25 -13.70 11.20
CA ASP A 58 24.73 -14.94 11.82
C ASP A 58 23.83 -15.40 13.00
N ALA A 59 22.68 -14.77 13.23
CA ALA A 59 21.75 -15.09 14.30
C ALA A 59 20.63 -16.01 13.80
N PRO A 60 20.28 -17.11 14.50
CA PRO A 60 19.16 -17.94 14.09
C PRO A 60 17.82 -17.20 14.24
N GLY A 61 17.22 -16.78 13.13
CA GLY A 61 15.82 -16.32 13.07
C GLY A 61 15.62 -15.06 12.23
N TYR A 62 14.42 -14.91 11.66
CA TYR A 62 13.97 -13.68 11.02
C TYR A 62 12.79 -13.09 11.79
N TYR A 63 12.59 -11.78 11.71
CA TYR A 63 11.47 -11.13 12.37
C TYR A 63 10.14 -11.68 11.87
N ARG A 64 9.38 -12.30 12.79
CA ARG A 64 7.99 -12.75 12.57
C ARG A 64 7.07 -11.90 13.42
N GLY A 65 6.45 -10.92 12.78
CA GLY A 65 5.50 -10.04 13.45
C GLY A 65 4.79 -9.15 12.47
N VAL A 66 3.89 -8.31 13.00
CA VAL A 66 3.05 -7.44 12.18
C VAL A 66 3.91 -6.31 11.60
N GLY A 67 3.76 -6.07 10.30
CA GLY A 67 4.29 -4.90 9.61
C GLY A 67 3.15 -4.04 9.08
N TRP A 68 3.25 -2.72 9.26
CA TRP A 68 2.24 -1.77 8.80
C TRP A 68 2.75 -0.96 7.61
N TYR A 69 1.92 -0.83 6.58
CA TYR A 69 2.12 0.07 5.45
C TYR A 69 1.05 1.17 5.45
N ARG A 70 1.46 2.43 5.34
CA ARG A 70 0.58 3.60 5.33
C ARG A 70 0.82 4.44 4.07
N LYS A 71 -0.28 4.83 3.41
CA LYS A 71 -0.26 5.77 2.29
C LYS A 71 -1.52 6.62 2.29
N THR A 72 -1.34 7.94 2.16
CA THR A 72 -2.43 8.86 1.88
C THR A 72 -2.64 8.93 0.37
N LEU A 73 -3.86 8.65 -0.09
CA LEU A 73 -4.23 8.70 -1.50
C LEU A 73 -5.09 9.94 -1.76
N PHE A 74 -4.73 10.71 -2.78
CA PHE A 74 -5.58 11.79 -3.27
C PHE A 74 -6.66 11.21 -4.18
N VAL A 75 -7.92 11.51 -3.88
CA VAL A 75 -9.06 11.14 -4.72
C VAL A 75 -9.59 12.42 -5.38
N PRO A 76 -9.34 12.63 -6.68
CA PRO A 76 -9.81 13.82 -7.39
C PRO A 76 -11.34 13.92 -7.38
N PRO A 77 -11.93 15.13 -7.25
CA PRO A 77 -13.38 15.34 -7.38
C PRO A 77 -13.97 14.80 -8.68
N ALA A 78 -13.19 14.79 -9.78
CA ALA A 78 -13.59 14.22 -11.07
C ALA A 78 -13.90 12.70 -11.03
N TRP A 79 -13.55 12.01 -9.94
CA TRP A 79 -13.85 10.60 -9.73
C TRP A 79 -15.16 10.37 -8.97
N GLN A 80 -15.91 11.43 -8.65
CA GLN A 80 -17.21 11.31 -8.01
C GLN A 80 -18.13 10.37 -8.81
N ARG A 81 -18.90 9.53 -8.10
CA ARG A 81 -19.78 8.48 -8.67
C ARG A 81 -19.07 7.39 -9.47
N ARG A 82 -17.74 7.29 -9.43
CA ARG A 82 -16.98 6.15 -9.96
C ARG A 82 -16.75 5.08 -8.88
N ARG A 83 -16.46 3.86 -9.32
CA ARG A 83 -15.99 2.78 -8.45
C ARG A 83 -14.46 2.83 -8.37
N LEU A 84 -13.93 2.83 -7.16
CA LEU A 84 -12.49 2.83 -6.90
C LEU A 84 -12.09 1.48 -6.32
N TYR A 85 -10.94 0.97 -6.74
CA TYR A 85 -10.40 -0.32 -6.30
C TYR A 85 -8.92 -0.14 -5.97
N LEU A 86 -8.48 -0.70 -4.84
CA LEU A 86 -7.07 -0.96 -4.59
C LEU A 86 -6.75 -2.36 -5.11
N ARG A 87 -5.69 -2.46 -5.93
CA ARG A 87 -5.24 -3.74 -6.48
C ARG A 87 -3.87 -4.07 -5.88
N PHE A 88 -3.81 -5.19 -5.17
CA PHE A 88 -2.56 -5.78 -4.72
C PHE A 88 -2.20 -6.93 -5.66
N GLU A 89 -0.96 -6.96 -6.13
CA GLU A 89 -0.45 -8.08 -6.93
C GLU A 89 0.00 -9.23 -6.01
N ALA A 90 0.55 -8.90 -4.84
CA ALA A 90 0.88 -9.85 -3.78
C ALA A 90 0.96 -9.15 -2.41
N ALA A 91 0.70 -9.91 -1.34
CA ALA A 91 1.01 -9.59 0.05
C ALA A 91 1.29 -10.92 0.78
N ASN A 92 2.38 -10.99 1.55
CA ASN A 92 2.84 -12.22 2.21
C ASN A 92 2.58 -12.20 3.73
N GLN A 93 2.39 -13.37 4.35
CA GLN A 93 1.95 -13.53 5.75
C GLN A 93 2.94 -14.30 6.65
N GLU A 94 4.20 -14.47 6.23
CA GLU A 94 5.20 -15.33 6.92
C GLU A 94 5.26 -15.24 8.46
#